data_AF-A0A2M6Z250-F1
#
_entry.id   AF-A0A2M6Z250-F1
#
_cell.length_a   1.000
_cell.length_b   1.000
_cell.length_c   1.000
_cell.angle_alpha   90.00
_cell.angle_beta   90.00
_cell.angle_gamma   90.00
#
_symmetry.space_group_name_H-M   'P 1'
#
loop_
_entity.id
_entity.type
_entity.pdbx_description
1 polymer ?
#
loop_
_entity_poly.entity_id
_entity_poly.type
_entity_poly.pdbx_seq_one_letter_code
_entity_poly.pdbx_strand_id
1 'polypeptide(L)'
;MTLRVPIFHQGGQLLAAGATISERHLRQLRAWNVESFDVALNVESFSQIVELPKDSQIEVYDIDAMGLAPKKNLYSPPGYEIDNGSTLMVESNIEYSEEEIFLEKNIILTKDIGAGVRIKSSGFIKVAGNVAEGASIESERDIVIQGGIKGSVEKPVFIKSESATVNFAEHSKIEAIKFVKAKTLKLCEVKSNEIVEVDKGDGVIGGKIEAGIFIRISSAEGVNNLPVILSIVLQRQKQLFSVSMNLKKAIEEKMAEMSKLEKVIEVIRLLGDKVTTLPQEKKQELALQSKRYMELKNEISEYNNKLQRIEEEISDEKPSIEKCPILIHNIKPSIELLFGSVSLTLNSRQGMTGYYLRNNRVFAVAR
;
A
#
# COMPACT_ATOMS: atom_id res chain seq x y z
N MET A 1 -5.37 23.82 -36.35
CA MET A 1 -5.92 22.77 -35.47
C MET A 1 -5.59 21.45 -36.16
N THR A 2 -4.47 20.83 -35.77
CA THR A 2 -3.94 19.63 -36.44
C THR A 2 -4.61 18.40 -35.85
N LEU A 3 -5.35 17.67 -36.67
CA LEU A 3 -6.00 16.42 -36.29
C LEU A 3 -4.99 15.29 -36.50
N ARG A 4 -4.46 14.72 -35.42
CA ARG A 4 -3.61 13.52 -35.47
C ARG A 4 -4.52 12.30 -35.39
N VAL A 5 -4.56 11.50 -36.45
CA VAL A 5 -5.31 10.24 -36.49
C VAL A 5 -4.29 9.11 -36.65
N PRO A 6 -4.04 8.30 -35.59
CA PRO A 6 -3.10 7.19 -35.70
C PRO A 6 -3.72 6.05 -36.52
N ILE A 7 -2.96 5.52 -37.48
CA ILE A 7 -3.33 4.36 -38.31
C ILE A 7 -2.32 3.24 -38.03
N PHE A 8 -2.81 2.02 -37.77
CA PHE A 8 -1.99 0.86 -37.43
C PHE A 8 -2.10 -0.23 -38.51
N HIS A 9 -0.97 -0.86 -38.88
CA HIS A 9 -0.94 -1.99 -39.81
C HIS A 9 -0.18 -3.20 -39.22
N GLN A 10 -0.58 -4.42 -39.58
CA GLN A 10 0.12 -5.65 -39.23
C GLN A 10 0.42 -6.44 -40.50
N GLY A 11 1.67 -6.85 -40.73
CA GLY A 11 2.07 -7.66 -41.88
C GLY A 11 1.72 -7.07 -43.26
N GLY A 12 1.68 -5.74 -43.38
CA GLY A 12 1.32 -5.04 -44.62
C GLY A 12 -0.18 -4.92 -44.91
N GLN A 13 -1.07 -5.24 -43.97
CA GLN A 13 -2.51 -4.99 -44.09
C GLN A 13 -3.00 -3.95 -43.08
N LEU A 14 -3.83 -3.02 -43.57
CA LEU A 14 -4.56 -2.03 -42.76
C LEU A 14 -5.74 -2.72 -42.06
N LEU A 15 -5.82 -2.61 -40.73
CA LEU A 15 -6.91 -3.22 -39.97
C LEU A 15 -8.18 -2.36 -40.06
N ALA A 16 -9.31 -2.99 -40.38
CA ALA A 16 -10.62 -2.32 -40.41
C ALA A 16 -11.15 -2.03 -39.00
N ALA A 17 -11.96 -0.97 -38.86
CA ALA A 17 -12.63 -0.62 -37.62
C ALA A 17 -13.49 -1.79 -37.10
N GLY A 18 -13.17 -2.27 -35.89
CA GLY A 18 -13.85 -3.41 -35.25
C GLY A 18 -12.97 -4.61 -34.91
N ALA A 19 -11.68 -4.61 -35.29
CA ALA A 19 -10.74 -5.63 -34.83
C ALA A 19 -10.46 -5.47 -33.33
N THR A 20 -10.85 -6.47 -32.52
CA THR A 20 -10.55 -6.51 -31.09
C THR A 20 -9.05 -6.57 -30.87
N ILE A 21 -8.48 -5.46 -30.38
CA ILE A 21 -7.10 -5.42 -29.89
C ILE A 21 -6.98 -6.43 -28.75
N SER A 22 -6.03 -7.36 -28.85
CA SER A 22 -5.85 -8.40 -27.84
C SER A 22 -5.58 -7.79 -26.46
N GLU A 23 -6.02 -8.47 -25.40
CA GLU A 23 -5.89 -8.01 -24.02
C GLU A 23 -4.44 -7.69 -23.61
N ARG A 24 -3.47 -8.36 -24.26
CA ARG A 24 -2.03 -8.14 -24.09
C ARG A 24 -1.61 -6.74 -24.54
N HIS A 25 -2.10 -6.27 -25.69
CA HIS A 25 -1.76 -4.95 -26.23
C HIS A 25 -2.46 -3.82 -25.45
N LEU A 26 -3.70 -4.06 -24.97
CA LEU A 26 -4.41 -3.13 -24.08
C LEU A 26 -3.68 -2.94 -22.74
N ARG A 27 -3.08 -3.99 -22.17
CA ARG A 27 -2.27 -3.89 -20.94
C ARG A 27 -0.97 -3.11 -21.16
N GLN A 28 -0.34 -3.25 -22.33
CA GLN A 28 0.87 -2.50 -22.68
C GLN A 28 0.62 -1.00 -22.83
N LEU A 29 -0.50 -0.61 -23.45
CA LEU A 29 -0.88 0.79 -23.62
C LEU A 29 -1.23 1.48 -22.29
N ARG A 30 -1.87 0.76 -21.36
CA ARG A 30 -2.15 1.27 -20.00
C ARG A 30 -0.88 1.43 -19.16
N ALA A 31 0.13 0.59 -19.37
CA ALA A 31 1.42 0.71 -18.68
C ALA A 31 2.21 1.98 -19.07
N TRP A 32 1.83 2.65 -20.16
CA TRP A 32 2.47 3.88 -20.66
C TRP A 32 1.65 5.16 -20.37
N ASN A 33 0.71 5.13 -19.41
CA ASN A 33 -0.11 6.29 -19.00
C ASN A 33 -0.88 6.99 -20.14
N VAL A 34 -1.39 6.23 -21.11
CA VAL A 34 -2.37 6.77 -22.08
C VAL A 34 -3.74 6.79 -21.41
N GLU A 35 -4.21 7.99 -21.03
CA GLU A 35 -5.35 8.16 -20.11
C GLU A 35 -6.75 8.06 -20.75
N SER A 36 -6.90 8.02 -22.07
CA SER A 36 -8.23 7.82 -22.70
C SER A 36 -8.17 7.13 -24.06
N PHE A 37 -9.07 6.17 -24.27
CA PHE A 37 -9.40 5.58 -25.57
C PHE A 37 -10.86 5.94 -25.88
N ASP A 38 -11.10 6.82 -26.85
CA ASP A 38 -12.42 6.96 -27.45
C ASP A 38 -12.54 5.94 -28.58
N VAL A 39 -13.28 4.85 -28.33
CA VAL A 39 -13.74 3.98 -29.41
C VAL A 39 -14.95 4.67 -30.02
N ALA A 40 -14.70 5.60 -30.95
CA ALA A 40 -15.76 6.18 -31.76
C ALA A 40 -16.35 5.08 -32.65
N LEU A 41 -17.49 4.54 -32.22
CA LEU A 41 -18.43 3.83 -33.09
C LEU A 41 -18.97 4.83 -34.11
N ASN A 42 -19.02 4.39 -35.37
CA ASN A 42 -19.56 5.03 -36.56
C ASN A 42 -18.59 5.89 -37.39
N VAL A 43 -17.94 5.24 -38.36
CA VAL A 43 -17.94 5.74 -39.73
C VAL A 43 -18.19 4.53 -40.65
N GLU A 44 -19.35 4.50 -41.30
CA GLU A 44 -19.66 3.56 -42.36
C GLU A 44 -18.56 3.63 -43.43
N SER A 45 -17.98 2.47 -43.76
CA SER A 45 -17.18 2.23 -44.98
C SER A 45 -16.25 3.38 -45.42
N PHE A 46 -14.97 3.30 -45.04
CA PHE A 46 -13.85 4.13 -45.56
C PHE A 46 -13.54 3.91 -47.06
N SER A 47 -14.55 3.60 -47.89
CA SER A 47 -14.47 3.57 -49.35
C SER A 47 -14.97 4.87 -50.00
N GLN A 48 -15.44 5.86 -49.23
CA GLN A 48 -15.61 7.22 -49.73
C GLN A 48 -14.39 8.06 -49.33
N ILE A 49 -13.63 8.44 -50.35
CA ILE A 49 -12.40 9.23 -50.27
C ILE A 49 -12.73 10.56 -49.59
N VAL A 50 -12.39 10.69 -48.31
CA VAL A 50 -12.34 11.99 -47.64
C VAL A 50 -11.03 12.64 -48.06
N GLU A 51 -11.10 13.68 -48.90
CA GLU A 51 -9.94 14.51 -49.20
C GLU A 51 -9.42 15.14 -47.89
N LEU A 52 -8.27 14.65 -47.43
CA LEU A 52 -7.60 15.16 -46.24
C LEU A 52 -7.19 16.63 -46.47
N PRO A 53 -7.37 17.53 -45.48
CA PRO A 53 -6.85 18.89 -45.55
C PRO A 53 -5.33 18.88 -45.76
N LYS A 54 -4.82 19.83 -46.55
CA LYS A 54 -3.41 19.91 -47.01
C LYS A 54 -2.35 19.95 -45.89
N ASP A 55 -2.74 20.15 -44.63
CA ASP A 55 -1.84 20.24 -43.47
C ASP A 55 -1.94 19.04 -42.51
N SER A 56 -2.46 17.90 -42.98
CA SER A 56 -2.55 16.66 -42.19
C SER A 56 -1.20 15.91 -42.19
N GLN A 57 -0.55 15.78 -41.03
CA GLN A 57 0.56 14.83 -40.86
C GLN A 57 0.01 13.45 -40.48
N ILE A 58 0.26 12.45 -41.32
CA ILE A 58 -0.09 11.06 -41.06
C ILE A 58 1.16 10.35 -40.53
N GLU A 59 1.13 9.91 -39.27
CA GLU A 59 2.14 9.02 -38.71
C GLU A 59 1.65 7.58 -38.86
N VAL A 60 2.36 6.79 -39.67
CA VAL A 60 2.07 5.37 -39.91
C VAL A 60 2.97 4.55 -39.02
N TYR A 61 2.38 3.69 -38.18
CA TYR A 61 3.13 2.83 -37.27
C TYR A 61 3.03 1.37 -37.68
N ASP A 62 4.20 0.74 -37.86
CA ASP A 62 4.33 -0.68 -38.15
C ASP A 62 4.30 -1.48 -36.84
N ILE A 63 3.23 -2.25 -36.63
CA ILE A 63 3.01 -3.04 -35.42
C ILE A 63 4.08 -4.13 -35.26
N ASP A 64 4.62 -4.66 -36.35
CA ASP A 64 5.65 -5.71 -36.29
C ASP A 64 7.03 -5.11 -35.95
N ALA A 65 7.25 -3.81 -36.22
CA ALA A 65 8.42 -3.05 -35.78
C ALA A 65 8.30 -2.54 -34.33
N MET A 66 7.09 -2.51 -33.76
CA MET A 66 6.84 -2.13 -32.35
C MET A 66 7.31 -3.18 -31.32
N GLY A 67 7.91 -4.29 -31.77
CA GLY A 67 8.59 -5.27 -30.91
C GLY A 67 9.94 -4.80 -30.33
N LEU A 68 10.47 -3.67 -30.79
CA LEU A 68 11.60 -3.00 -30.16
C LEU A 68 11.04 -1.82 -29.36
N ALA A 69 10.80 -2.05 -28.06
CA ALA A 69 10.67 -0.94 -27.12
C ALA A 69 11.81 0.06 -27.39
N PRO A 70 11.60 1.38 -27.29
CA PRO A 70 12.74 2.25 -27.07
C PRO A 70 13.45 1.64 -25.86
N LYS A 71 14.71 1.21 -26.03
CA LYS A 71 15.50 0.76 -24.89
C LYS A 71 15.39 1.91 -23.88
N LYS A 72 14.70 1.69 -22.76
CA LYS A 72 14.94 2.52 -21.57
C LYS A 72 16.45 2.51 -21.46
N ASN A 73 17.08 3.68 -21.56
CA ASN A 73 18.52 3.76 -21.43
C ASN A 73 18.86 3.20 -20.04
N LEU A 74 19.33 1.96 -19.99
CA LEU A 74 19.97 1.40 -18.81
C LEU A 74 21.29 2.14 -18.69
N TYR A 75 21.26 3.28 -18.00
CA TYR A 75 22.49 3.98 -17.68
C TYR A 75 23.09 3.33 -16.44
N SER A 76 24.12 2.53 -16.65
CA SER A 76 25.01 2.07 -15.61
C SER A 76 25.71 3.29 -14.97
N PRO A 77 25.61 3.52 -13.65
CA PRO A 77 26.29 4.62 -13.00
C PRO A 77 27.81 4.57 -13.24
N PRO A 78 28.48 5.71 -13.47
CA PRO A 78 29.90 5.74 -13.77
C PRO A 78 30.75 5.37 -12.54
N GLY A 79 31.45 4.25 -12.62
CA GLY A 79 32.40 3.78 -11.62
C GLY A 79 32.51 2.26 -11.65
N TYR A 80 33.62 1.70 -11.16
CA TYR A 80 33.92 0.27 -11.19
C TYR A 80 32.69 -0.58 -10.80
N GLU A 81 32.14 -1.31 -11.77
CA GLU A 81 30.96 -2.17 -11.60
C GLU A 81 31.40 -3.62 -11.42
N ILE A 82 31.03 -4.22 -10.29
CA ILE A 82 31.00 -5.68 -10.16
C ILE A 82 29.54 -6.08 -10.37
N ASP A 83 29.20 -6.53 -11.59
CA ASP A 83 27.88 -7.04 -11.94
C ASP A 83 27.86 -8.57 -11.83
N ASN A 84 27.26 -9.08 -10.76
CA ASN A 84 27.07 -10.52 -10.55
C ASN A 84 25.72 -11.01 -11.13
N GLY A 85 25.15 -10.30 -12.12
CA GLY A 85 23.92 -10.63 -12.82
C GLY A 85 22.64 -10.19 -12.09
N SER A 86 22.56 -10.39 -10.77
CA SER A 86 21.38 -10.02 -9.95
C SER A 86 21.58 -8.75 -9.11
N THR A 87 22.83 -8.35 -8.91
CA THR A 87 23.21 -7.24 -8.03
C THR A 87 24.31 -6.43 -8.68
N LEU A 88 24.09 -5.12 -8.75
CA LEU A 88 25.06 -4.14 -9.19
C LEU A 88 25.70 -3.51 -7.96
N MET A 89 27.03 -3.61 -7.87
CA MET A 89 27.81 -2.91 -6.86
C MET A 89 28.54 -1.73 -7.48
N VAL A 90 28.36 -0.55 -6.88
CA VAL A 90 28.98 0.71 -7.33
C VAL A 90 29.90 1.20 -6.22
N GLU A 91 31.19 1.29 -6.55
CA GLU A 91 32.24 1.68 -5.60
C GLU A 91 32.61 3.18 -5.61
N SER A 92 31.98 3.95 -6.49
CA SER A 92 32.18 5.40 -6.63
C SER A 92 31.00 6.21 -6.09
N ASN A 93 31.24 7.51 -5.85
CA ASN A 93 30.16 8.48 -5.64
C ASN A 93 29.36 8.62 -6.94
N ILE A 94 28.05 8.83 -6.82
CA ILE A 94 27.21 9.23 -7.95
C ILE A 94 27.02 10.74 -7.86
N GLU A 95 27.86 11.52 -8.53
CA GLU A 95 27.93 12.98 -8.29
C GLU A 95 26.75 13.76 -8.89
N TYR A 96 26.35 13.43 -10.12
CA TYR A 96 25.23 14.05 -10.82
C TYR A 96 24.75 13.14 -11.94
N SER A 97 23.43 13.09 -12.15
CA SER A 97 22.83 12.39 -13.28
C SER A 97 21.70 13.23 -13.84
N GLU A 98 21.81 13.63 -15.11
CA GLU A 98 20.71 14.33 -15.81
C GLU A 98 19.52 13.41 -16.02
N GLU A 99 19.81 12.13 -16.26
CA GLU A 99 18.84 11.08 -16.53
C GLU A 99 18.49 10.29 -15.26
N GLU A 100 17.37 9.58 -15.31
CA GLU A 100 16.98 8.67 -14.24
C GLU A 100 17.65 7.31 -14.42
N ILE A 101 18.38 6.85 -13.42
CA ILE A 101 19.02 5.53 -13.41
C ILE A 101 17.94 4.49 -13.09
N PHE A 102 17.51 3.71 -14.07
CA PHE A 102 16.55 2.61 -13.88
C PHE A 102 17.22 1.25 -14.07
N LEU A 103 17.20 0.41 -13.04
CA LEU A 103 17.86 -0.90 -13.05
C LEU A 103 16.95 -2.00 -12.51
N GLU A 104 16.78 -3.08 -13.27
CA GLU A 104 16.01 -4.25 -12.82
C GLU A 104 16.86 -5.23 -11.98
N LYS A 105 17.65 -4.69 -11.06
CA LYS A 105 18.63 -5.42 -10.24
C LYS A 105 18.76 -4.81 -8.87
N ASN A 106 19.26 -5.57 -7.90
CA ASN A 106 19.64 -5.00 -6.61
C ASN A 106 20.80 -4.01 -6.79
N ILE A 107 20.81 -2.92 -6.04
CA ILE A 107 21.85 -1.90 -6.12
C ILE A 107 22.54 -1.77 -4.77
N ILE A 108 23.86 -1.87 -4.75
CA ILE A 108 24.69 -1.61 -3.57
C ILE A 108 25.63 -0.47 -3.90
N LEU A 109 25.36 0.70 -3.32
CA LEU A 109 26.20 1.89 -3.40
C LEU A 109 27.05 1.94 -2.13
N THR A 110 28.37 1.83 -2.27
CA THR A 110 29.29 1.88 -1.12
C THR A 110 29.64 3.31 -0.70
N LYS A 111 29.21 4.29 -1.49
CA LYS A 111 29.61 5.69 -1.42
C LYS A 111 28.39 6.62 -1.51
N ASP A 112 28.66 7.92 -1.62
CA ASP A 112 27.65 8.97 -1.50
C ASP A 112 26.83 9.13 -2.79
N ILE A 113 25.57 9.53 -2.63
CA ILE A 113 24.67 9.98 -3.69
C ILE A 113 24.66 11.51 -3.69
N GLY A 114 25.07 12.09 -4.81
CA GLY A 114 25.10 13.52 -5.07
C GLY A 114 23.71 14.13 -5.28
N ALA A 115 23.70 15.45 -5.40
CA ALA A 115 22.45 16.21 -5.42
C ALA A 115 21.66 15.97 -6.72
N GLY A 116 20.34 15.89 -6.61
CA GLY A 116 19.43 15.75 -7.77
C GLY A 116 19.44 14.38 -8.46
N VAL A 117 20.23 13.42 -7.99
CA VAL A 117 20.34 12.09 -8.57
C VAL A 117 19.04 11.32 -8.40
N ARG A 118 18.57 10.68 -9.48
CA ARG A 118 17.36 9.85 -9.48
C ARG A 118 17.71 8.39 -9.75
N ILE A 119 17.38 7.50 -8.81
CA ILE A 119 17.64 6.07 -8.90
C ILE A 119 16.34 5.32 -8.70
N LYS A 120 16.04 4.39 -9.61
CA LYS A 120 14.92 3.47 -9.55
C LYS A 120 15.39 2.03 -9.71
N SER A 121 14.89 1.14 -8.86
CA SER A 121 15.19 -0.28 -8.93
C SER A 121 13.98 -1.17 -8.64
N SER A 122 13.86 -2.30 -9.34
CA SER A 122 12.92 -3.36 -8.95
C SER A 122 13.46 -4.27 -7.82
N GLY A 123 14.77 -4.20 -7.56
CA GLY A 123 15.45 -4.90 -6.47
C GLY A 123 15.60 -4.02 -5.23
N PHE A 124 16.30 -4.53 -4.21
CA PHE A 124 16.62 -3.73 -3.02
C PHE A 124 17.71 -2.70 -3.34
N ILE A 125 17.72 -1.57 -2.62
CA ILE A 125 18.78 -0.57 -2.72
C ILE A 125 19.45 -0.41 -1.36
N LYS A 126 20.78 -0.54 -1.33
CA LYS A 126 21.59 -0.26 -0.15
C LYS A 126 22.57 0.86 -0.46
N VAL A 127 22.60 1.88 0.39
CA VAL A 127 23.51 3.02 0.31
C VAL A 127 24.31 3.08 1.60
N ALA A 128 25.62 2.87 1.51
CA ALA A 128 26.51 2.97 2.66
C ALA A 128 26.85 4.45 2.97
N GLY A 129 26.93 5.29 1.94
CA GLY A 129 27.22 6.71 2.04
C GLY A 129 26.02 7.60 2.36
N ASN A 130 26.25 8.90 2.25
CA ASN A 130 25.25 9.96 2.45
C ASN A 130 24.43 10.21 1.19
N VAL A 131 23.25 10.79 1.36
CA VAL A 131 22.37 11.20 0.27
C VAL A 131 22.18 12.71 0.34
N ALA A 132 22.57 13.41 -0.72
CA ALA A 132 22.47 14.85 -0.84
C ALA A 132 21.08 15.31 -1.31
N GLU A 133 20.87 16.63 -1.27
CA GLU A 133 19.57 17.26 -1.52
C GLU A 133 19.00 17.00 -2.91
N GLY A 134 17.67 16.97 -3.00
CA GLY A 134 16.96 16.76 -4.26
C GLY A 134 17.10 15.37 -4.89
N ALA A 135 17.79 14.43 -4.23
CA ALA A 135 17.87 13.06 -4.70
C ALA A 135 16.49 12.36 -4.61
N SER A 136 16.21 11.46 -5.55
CA SER A 136 15.03 10.59 -5.53
C SER A 136 15.46 9.14 -5.65
N ILE A 137 15.10 8.32 -4.67
CA ILE A 137 15.47 6.91 -4.61
C ILE A 137 14.19 6.08 -4.47
N GLU A 138 13.85 5.32 -5.52
CA GLU A 138 12.68 4.45 -5.52
C GLU A 138 13.09 2.99 -5.69
N SER A 139 12.48 2.11 -4.91
CA SER A 139 12.67 0.67 -4.98
C SER A 139 11.34 -0.04 -4.86
N GLU A 140 11.14 -1.13 -5.60
CA GLU A 140 10.00 -2.03 -5.38
C GLU A 140 10.18 -2.91 -4.13
N ARG A 141 11.39 -2.93 -3.55
CA ARG A 141 11.75 -3.69 -2.34
C ARG A 141 12.28 -2.73 -1.27
N ASP A 142 13.12 -3.24 -0.38
CA ASP A 142 13.66 -2.50 0.75
C ASP A 142 14.76 -1.50 0.33
N ILE A 143 14.77 -0.34 0.99
CA ILE A 143 15.84 0.65 0.93
C ILE A 143 16.54 0.74 2.28
N VAL A 144 17.86 0.62 2.28
CA VAL A 144 18.70 0.77 3.48
C VAL A 144 19.76 1.85 3.24
N ILE A 145 19.68 2.96 3.97
CA ILE A 145 20.65 4.04 3.93
C ILE A 145 21.39 4.10 5.27
N GLN A 146 22.67 3.74 5.24
CA GLN A 146 23.53 3.71 6.42
C GLN A 146 24.14 5.08 6.73
N GLY A 147 24.35 5.93 5.73
CA GLY A 147 24.75 7.31 5.94
C GLY A 147 23.58 8.20 6.38
N GLY A 148 23.77 9.51 6.24
CA GLY A 148 22.74 10.52 6.49
C GLY A 148 22.08 10.99 5.20
N ILE A 149 20.77 11.28 5.28
CA ILE A 149 20.02 11.96 4.22
C ILE A 149 19.93 13.44 4.59
N LYS A 150 20.38 14.32 3.70
CA LYS A 150 20.35 15.77 3.90
C LYS A 150 19.65 16.44 2.72
N GLY A 151 18.37 16.72 2.88
CA GLY A 151 17.61 17.58 1.99
C GLY A 151 17.63 19.04 2.42
N SER A 152 16.94 19.86 1.65
CA SER A 152 16.62 21.25 1.98
C SER A 152 15.11 21.48 1.80
N VAL A 153 14.61 22.61 2.31
CA VAL A 153 13.19 22.98 2.14
C VAL A 153 12.81 23.09 0.67
N GLU A 154 13.72 23.60 -0.16
CA GLU A 154 13.51 23.75 -1.61
C GLU A 154 13.72 22.44 -2.37
N LYS A 155 14.65 21.59 -1.91
CA LYS A 155 15.03 20.33 -2.56
C LYS A 155 15.00 19.18 -1.55
N PRO A 156 13.81 18.73 -1.14
CA PRO A 156 13.70 17.59 -0.25
C PRO A 156 14.19 16.32 -0.95
N VAL A 157 14.71 15.37 -0.17
CA VAL A 157 15.06 14.03 -0.68
C VAL A 157 13.84 13.14 -0.66
N PHE A 158 13.59 12.42 -1.75
CA PHE A 158 12.46 11.50 -1.87
C PHE A 158 12.92 10.05 -1.79
N ILE A 159 12.25 9.26 -0.95
CA ILE A 159 12.50 7.83 -0.80
C ILE A 159 11.17 7.10 -0.90
N LYS A 160 11.08 6.13 -1.80
CA LYS A 160 9.90 5.27 -1.96
C LYS A 160 10.31 3.81 -1.99
N SER A 161 9.72 2.99 -1.12
CA SER A 161 10.15 1.59 -0.94
C SER A 161 9.03 0.68 -0.45
N GLU A 162 9.28 -0.63 -0.47
CA GLU A 162 8.48 -1.57 0.34
C GLU A 162 8.72 -1.32 1.82
N SER A 163 9.99 -1.24 2.23
CA SER A 163 10.41 -0.87 3.59
C SER A 163 11.65 0.03 3.57
N ALA A 164 11.73 1.01 4.47
CA ALA A 164 12.87 1.93 4.55
C ALA A 164 13.58 1.81 5.90
N THR A 165 14.91 1.71 5.88
CA THR A 165 15.76 1.84 7.07
C THR A 165 16.79 2.93 6.85
N VAL A 166 16.75 3.97 7.69
CA VAL A 166 17.63 5.13 7.59
C VAL A 166 18.28 5.41 8.94
N ASN A 167 19.51 5.88 8.98
CA ASN A 167 20.09 6.31 10.26
C ASN A 167 19.62 7.73 10.63
N PHE A 168 19.88 8.68 9.76
CA PHE A 168 19.52 10.08 9.94
C PHE A 168 18.85 10.60 8.67
N ALA A 169 17.77 11.36 8.80
CA ALA A 169 17.19 12.09 7.70
C ALA A 169 16.80 13.51 8.11
N GLU A 170 17.08 14.47 7.23
CA GLU A 170 16.71 15.87 7.36
C GLU A 170 16.04 16.35 6.07
N HIS A 171 14.91 17.06 6.19
CA HIS A 171 14.15 17.58 5.04
C HIS A 171 13.92 16.55 3.94
N SER A 172 13.36 15.40 4.30
CA SER A 172 13.08 14.30 3.37
C SER A 172 11.62 13.86 3.40
N LYS A 173 11.17 13.29 2.29
CA LYS A 173 9.90 12.59 2.15
C LYS A 173 10.17 11.10 2.01
N ILE A 174 9.70 10.31 2.98
CA ILE A 174 9.92 8.86 3.02
C ILE A 174 8.58 8.15 2.99
N GLU A 175 8.33 7.41 1.93
CA GLU A 175 7.12 6.60 1.76
C GLU A 175 7.50 5.12 1.73
N ALA A 176 6.91 4.33 2.64
CA ALA A 176 7.10 2.89 2.68
C ALA A 176 5.76 2.16 2.77
N ILE A 177 5.66 1.00 2.15
CA ILE A 177 4.44 0.18 2.25
C ILE A 177 4.35 -0.46 3.63
N LYS A 178 5.40 -1.14 4.09
CA LYS A 178 5.40 -1.90 5.34
C LYS A 178 5.89 -1.06 6.51
N PHE A 179 7.18 -0.75 6.56
CA PHE A 179 7.74 -0.05 7.71
C PHE A 179 8.79 0.98 7.36
N VAL A 180 8.94 1.97 8.24
CA VAL A 180 10.06 2.91 8.26
C VAL A 180 10.78 2.80 9.60
N LYS A 181 12.08 2.51 9.57
CA LYS A 181 12.95 2.50 10.75
C LYS A 181 13.98 3.61 10.63
N ALA A 182 14.03 4.47 11.64
CA ALA A 182 14.98 5.58 11.71
C ALA A 182 15.68 5.66 13.07
N LYS A 183 16.83 6.34 13.16
CA LYS A 183 17.35 6.79 14.46
C LYS A 183 16.97 8.23 14.76
N THR A 184 17.10 9.09 13.76
CA THR A 184 16.73 10.50 13.85
C THR A 184 16.02 10.95 12.57
N LEU A 185 14.90 11.65 12.74
CA LEU A 185 14.16 12.31 11.67
C LEU A 185 13.99 13.78 12.01
N LYS A 186 14.45 14.69 11.14
CA LYS A 186 14.39 16.13 11.37
C LYS A 186 13.66 16.83 10.23
N LEU A 187 12.51 17.44 10.52
CA LEU A 187 11.70 18.16 9.54
C LEU A 187 11.36 17.28 8.31
N CYS A 188 11.09 15.99 8.56
CA CYS A 188 10.75 15.00 7.55
C CYS A 188 9.23 14.82 7.42
N GLU A 189 8.79 14.40 6.24
CA GLU A 189 7.45 13.86 6.00
C GLU A 189 7.58 12.35 5.78
N VAL A 190 7.15 11.54 6.75
CA VAL A 190 7.26 10.09 6.70
C VAL A 190 5.87 9.48 6.64
N LYS A 191 5.65 8.55 5.71
CA LYS A 191 4.40 7.82 5.56
C LYS A 191 4.67 6.33 5.45
N SER A 192 3.97 5.55 6.27
CA SER A 192 3.98 4.10 6.24
C SER A 192 2.56 3.53 6.32
N ASN A 193 2.24 2.47 5.57
CA ASN A 193 0.92 1.83 5.73
C ASN A 193 0.84 0.93 6.97
N GLU A 194 1.96 0.55 7.59
CA GLU A 194 1.94 -0.25 8.82
C GLU A 194 2.64 0.44 9.98
N ILE A 195 3.98 0.52 9.96
CA ILE A 195 4.76 0.82 11.18
C ILE A 195 5.81 1.92 10.93
N VAL A 196 5.92 2.87 11.85
CA VAL A 196 7.08 3.77 11.93
C VAL A 196 7.76 3.62 13.28
N GLU A 197 9.06 3.35 13.28
CA GLU A 197 9.87 3.19 14.48
C GLU A 197 11.11 4.10 14.43
N VAL A 198 11.25 4.96 15.44
CA VAL A 198 12.37 5.90 15.57
C VAL A 198 13.05 5.71 16.92
N ASP A 199 14.19 5.03 16.93
CA ASP A 199 14.86 4.61 18.16
C ASP A 199 16.39 4.77 18.10
N LYS A 200 17.05 4.85 19.26
CA LYS A 200 18.51 4.92 19.44
C LYS A 200 19.20 6.21 18.95
N GLY A 201 18.45 7.27 18.66
CA GLY A 201 18.96 8.58 18.26
C GLY A 201 18.28 9.73 19.00
N ASP A 202 18.28 10.92 18.39
CA ASP A 202 17.60 12.10 18.95
C ASP A 202 16.07 12.04 18.78
N GLY A 203 15.58 11.05 18.04
CA GLY A 203 14.17 10.84 17.78
C GLY A 203 13.67 11.73 16.64
N VAL A 204 12.51 12.36 16.84
CA VAL A 204 11.80 13.14 15.83
C VAL A 204 11.85 14.61 16.20
N ILE A 205 12.38 15.43 15.28
CA ILE A 205 12.63 16.86 15.48
C ILE A 205 11.86 17.63 14.41
N GLY A 206 10.60 17.96 14.69
CA GLY A 206 9.66 18.56 13.74
C GLY A 206 9.31 17.66 12.55
N GLY A 207 8.23 18.01 11.85
CA GLY A 207 7.76 17.28 10.66
C GLY A 207 6.49 16.48 10.90
N LYS A 208 6.15 15.61 9.94
CA LYS A 208 4.91 14.83 9.93
C LYS A 208 5.23 13.35 9.75
N ILE A 209 4.70 12.51 10.63
CA ILE A 209 4.84 11.06 10.58
C ILE A 209 3.46 10.43 10.56
N GLU A 210 3.19 9.65 9.53
CA GLU A 210 1.95 8.90 9.34
C GLU A 210 2.24 7.39 9.34
N ALA A 211 1.49 6.63 10.13
CA ALA A 211 1.52 5.16 10.11
C ALA A 211 0.10 4.58 10.08
N GLY A 212 -0.09 3.42 9.47
CA GLY A 212 -1.41 2.78 9.47
C GLY A 212 -1.74 1.96 10.72
N ILE A 213 -0.73 1.47 11.45
CA ILE A 213 -0.93 0.59 12.60
C ILE A 213 -0.26 1.16 13.84
N PHE A 214 1.03 1.48 13.77
CA PHE A 214 1.82 1.76 14.98
C PHE A 214 2.96 2.76 14.73
N ILE A 215 3.16 3.68 15.69
CA ILE A 215 4.26 4.64 15.74
C ILE A 215 4.97 4.46 17.09
N ARG A 216 6.28 4.17 17.05
CA ARG A 216 7.13 4.15 18.24
C ARG A 216 8.27 5.13 18.08
N ILE A 217 8.37 6.06 19.03
CA ILE A 217 9.36 7.13 18.99
C ILE A 217 10.06 7.22 20.35
N SER A 218 11.39 7.26 20.32
CA SER A 218 12.23 7.47 21.50
C SER A 218 12.08 8.88 22.08
N SER A 219 12.13 9.91 21.24
CA SER A 219 11.96 11.31 21.66
C SER A 219 11.27 12.10 20.56
N ALA A 220 10.39 13.03 20.92
CA ALA A 220 9.73 13.92 19.97
C ALA A 220 9.83 15.38 20.44
N GLU A 221 10.18 16.28 19.52
CA GLU A 221 10.41 17.70 19.79
C GLU A 221 9.98 18.57 18.61
N GLY A 222 9.13 19.57 18.84
CA GLY A 222 8.87 20.61 17.85
C GLY A 222 10.05 21.60 17.73
N VAL A 223 10.27 22.14 16.54
CA VAL A 223 11.38 23.06 16.25
C VAL A 223 10.90 24.25 15.46
N ASN A 224 11.37 25.46 15.78
CA ASN A 224 11.08 26.69 15.04
C ASN A 224 9.57 26.95 14.83
N ASN A 225 8.75 26.73 15.87
CA ASN A 225 7.28 26.77 15.82
C ASN A 225 6.62 25.74 14.89
N LEU A 226 7.36 24.77 14.36
CA LEU A 226 6.82 23.64 13.62
C LEU A 226 6.58 22.49 14.61
N PRO A 227 5.31 22.07 14.82
CA PRO A 227 5.02 20.94 15.66
C PRO A 227 5.47 19.63 15.00
N VAL A 228 5.63 18.59 15.82
CA VAL A 228 5.69 17.21 15.32
C VAL A 228 4.26 16.70 15.20
N ILE A 229 3.84 16.34 13.99
CA ILE A 229 2.51 15.77 13.74
C ILE A 229 2.65 14.26 13.62
N LEU A 230 2.01 13.51 14.53
CA LEU A 230 1.99 12.04 14.51
C LEU A 230 0.59 11.58 14.17
N SER A 231 0.37 11.06 12.96
CA SER A 231 -0.92 10.57 12.51
C SER A 231 -0.96 9.05 12.45
N ILE A 232 -2.00 8.46 13.05
CA ILE A 232 -2.35 7.07 12.83
C ILE A 232 -3.63 6.96 12.03
N VAL A 233 -3.50 6.30 10.88
CA VAL A 233 -4.60 5.90 10.04
C VAL A 233 -4.95 4.47 10.41
N LEU A 234 -5.69 4.26 11.52
CA LEU A 234 -6.00 2.97 12.18
C LEU A 234 -6.55 1.86 11.24
N GLN A 235 -5.71 1.34 10.34
CA GLN A 235 -6.12 0.49 9.23
C GLN A 235 -6.44 -0.92 9.75
N ARG A 236 -5.66 -1.42 10.70
CA ARG A 236 -5.93 -2.69 11.37
C ARG A 236 -7.24 -2.66 12.16
N GLN A 237 -7.55 -1.60 12.91
CA GLN A 237 -8.84 -1.53 13.62
C GLN A 237 -10.01 -1.43 12.63
N LYS A 238 -9.87 -0.67 11.54
CA LYS A 238 -10.88 -0.64 10.47
C LYS A 238 -11.08 -2.03 9.85
N GLN A 239 -10.01 -2.79 9.63
CA GLN A 239 -10.06 -4.16 9.11
C GLN A 239 -10.70 -5.13 10.11
N LEU A 240 -10.30 -5.11 11.38
CA LEU A 240 -10.90 -5.97 12.41
C LEU A 240 -12.39 -5.67 12.59
N PHE A 241 -12.75 -4.38 12.59
CA PHE A 241 -14.15 -3.98 12.67
C PHE A 241 -14.95 -4.46 11.45
N SER A 242 -14.44 -4.30 10.23
CA SER A 242 -15.12 -4.79 9.03
C SER A 242 -15.24 -6.32 8.99
N VAL A 243 -14.20 -7.05 9.40
CA VAL A 243 -14.22 -8.51 9.53
C VAL A 243 -15.25 -8.95 10.58
N SER A 244 -15.30 -8.28 11.74
CA SER A 244 -16.28 -8.59 12.78
C SER A 244 -17.72 -8.39 12.28
N MET A 245 -17.98 -7.32 11.52
CA MET A 245 -19.29 -7.04 10.94
C MET A 245 -19.70 -8.10 9.91
N ASN A 246 -18.76 -8.54 9.08
CA ASN A 246 -19.01 -9.62 8.10
C ASN A 246 -19.29 -10.96 8.79
N LEU A 247 -18.57 -11.28 9.86
CA LEU A 247 -18.84 -12.48 10.67
C LEU A 247 -20.22 -12.44 11.33
N LYS A 248 -20.64 -11.30 11.88
CA LYS A 248 -21.99 -11.13 12.45
C LYS A 248 -23.08 -11.40 11.42
N LYS A 249 -22.95 -10.84 10.22
CA LYS A 249 -23.88 -11.10 9.11
C LYS A 249 -23.92 -12.58 8.71
N ALA A 250 -22.75 -13.23 8.59
CA ALA A 250 -22.69 -14.64 8.24
C ALA A 250 -23.34 -15.55 9.31
N ILE A 251 -23.20 -15.20 10.59
CA ILE A 251 -23.88 -15.88 11.70
C ILE A 251 -25.40 -15.71 11.59
N GLU A 252 -25.89 -14.48 11.38
CA GLU A 252 -27.32 -14.20 11.21
C GLU A 252 -27.95 -14.98 10.04
N GLU A 253 -27.27 -15.03 8.89
CA GLU A 253 -27.73 -15.78 7.71
C GLU A 253 -27.82 -17.29 8.01
N LYS A 254 -26.79 -17.86 8.65
CA LYS A 254 -26.77 -19.29 9.02
C LYS A 254 -27.77 -19.63 10.12
N MET A 255 -27.99 -18.73 11.09
CA MET A 255 -29.05 -18.90 12.09
C MET A 255 -30.43 -18.89 11.46
N ALA A 256 -30.67 -18.06 10.43
CA ALA A 256 -31.92 -18.07 9.68
C ALA A 256 -32.12 -19.37 8.88
N GLU A 257 -31.06 -19.92 8.27
CA GLU A 257 -31.09 -21.25 7.62
C GLU A 257 -31.40 -22.36 8.63
N MET A 258 -30.72 -22.33 9.79
CA MET A 258 -30.91 -23.27 10.88
C MET A 258 -32.35 -23.25 11.43
N SER A 259 -32.95 -22.07 11.63
CA SER A 259 -34.35 -21.94 12.09
C SER A 259 -35.35 -22.50 11.08
N LYS A 260 -35.09 -22.37 9.77
CA LYS A 260 -35.93 -22.99 8.73
C LYS A 260 -35.85 -24.51 8.80
N LEU A 261 -34.65 -25.05 8.99
CA LEU A 261 -34.42 -26.50 9.13
C LEU A 261 -35.07 -27.07 10.39
N GLU A 262 -35.02 -26.36 11.52
CA GLU A 262 -35.71 -26.75 12.75
C GLU A 262 -37.21 -26.93 12.53
N LYS A 263 -37.87 -25.96 11.88
CA LYS A 263 -39.30 -26.04 11.57
C LYS A 263 -39.63 -27.25 10.70
N VAL A 264 -38.78 -27.55 9.71
CA VAL A 264 -38.96 -28.73 8.84
C VAL A 264 -38.82 -30.02 9.63
N ILE A 265 -37.78 -30.13 10.48
CA ILE A 265 -37.54 -31.31 11.32
C ILE A 265 -38.70 -31.51 12.31
N GLU A 266 -39.22 -30.44 12.90
CA GLU A 266 -40.36 -30.47 13.83
C GLU A 266 -41.65 -30.95 13.15
N VAL A 267 -41.95 -30.43 11.95
CA VAL A 267 -43.12 -30.88 11.16
C VAL A 267 -43.01 -32.36 10.81
N ILE A 268 -41.83 -32.84 10.39
CA ILE A 268 -41.63 -34.26 10.05
C ILE A 268 -41.78 -35.15 11.30
N ARG A 269 -41.29 -34.71 12.47
CA ARG A 269 -41.48 -35.43 13.75
C ARG A 269 -42.95 -35.56 14.12
N LEU A 270 -43.71 -34.46 14.09
CA LEU A 270 -45.15 -34.45 14.38
C LEU A 270 -45.95 -35.34 13.43
N LEU A 271 -45.54 -35.44 12.16
CA LEU A 271 -46.14 -36.36 11.18
C LEU A 271 -45.80 -37.82 11.47
N GLY A 272 -44.61 -38.10 12.01
CA GLY A 272 -44.19 -39.44 12.40
C GLY A 272 -44.89 -39.98 13.64
N ASP A 273 -45.17 -39.13 14.62
CA ASP A 273 -45.89 -39.53 15.84
C ASP A 273 -47.38 -39.83 15.57
N LYS A 274 -47.94 -39.26 14.50
CA LYS A 274 -49.35 -39.46 14.09
C LYS A 274 -49.58 -40.60 13.10
N VAL A 275 -48.52 -41.16 12.51
CA VAL A 275 -48.61 -42.19 11.45
C VAL A 275 -47.80 -43.42 11.87
N THR A 276 -48.47 -44.57 12.01
CA THR A 276 -47.91 -45.83 12.55
C THR A 276 -46.70 -46.40 11.78
N THR A 277 -46.42 -45.92 10.55
CA THR A 277 -45.21 -46.25 9.79
C THR A 277 -44.76 -45.08 8.90
N LEU A 278 -43.69 -44.38 9.28
CA LEU A 278 -43.06 -43.35 8.43
C LEU A 278 -42.40 -44.00 7.18
N PRO A 279 -42.71 -43.55 5.95
CA PRO A 279 -42.07 -44.04 4.73
C PRO A 279 -40.54 -43.91 4.77
N GLN A 280 -39.81 -44.87 4.18
CA GLN A 280 -38.35 -44.92 4.22
C GLN A 280 -37.68 -43.66 3.65
N GLU A 281 -38.24 -43.07 2.59
CA GLU A 281 -37.76 -41.82 1.99
C GLU A 281 -37.77 -40.65 2.97
N LYS A 282 -38.84 -40.48 3.76
CA LYS A 282 -38.94 -39.41 4.77
C LYS A 282 -37.99 -39.61 5.94
N LYS A 283 -37.62 -40.86 6.26
CA LYS A 283 -36.57 -41.16 7.25
C LYS A 283 -35.19 -40.75 6.74
N GLN A 284 -34.90 -40.98 5.46
CA GLN A 284 -33.65 -40.56 4.82
C GLN A 284 -33.56 -39.03 4.72
N GLU A 285 -34.65 -38.36 4.35
CA GLU A 285 -34.74 -36.91 4.31
C GLU A 285 -34.50 -36.30 5.69
N LEU A 286 -35.12 -36.82 6.74
CA LEU A 286 -34.90 -36.36 8.12
C LEU A 286 -33.44 -36.57 8.57
N ALA A 287 -32.81 -37.68 8.20
CA ALA A 287 -31.41 -37.93 8.50
C ALA A 287 -30.47 -36.92 7.80
N LEU A 288 -30.75 -36.59 6.53
CA LEU A 288 -29.99 -35.59 5.77
C LEU A 288 -30.15 -34.18 6.36
N GLN A 289 -31.38 -33.77 6.68
CA GLN A 289 -31.66 -32.46 7.29
C GLN A 289 -31.05 -32.36 8.70
N SER A 290 -31.08 -33.44 9.48
CA SER A 290 -30.45 -33.49 10.81
C SER A 290 -28.92 -33.38 10.73
N LYS A 291 -28.31 -34.01 9.71
CA LYS A 291 -26.87 -33.87 9.45
C LYS A 291 -26.52 -32.43 9.10
N ARG A 292 -27.27 -31.82 8.18
CA ARG A 292 -27.08 -30.41 7.77
C ARG A 292 -27.24 -29.43 8.93
N TYR A 293 -28.23 -29.68 9.79
CA TYR A 293 -28.43 -28.91 11.02
C TYR A 293 -27.22 -28.99 11.96
N MET A 294 -26.64 -30.19 12.16
CA MET A 294 -25.42 -30.35 12.97
C MET A 294 -24.21 -29.64 12.35
N GLU A 295 -24.05 -29.69 11.03
CA GLU A 295 -23.00 -28.95 10.31
C GLU A 295 -23.13 -27.44 10.51
N LEU A 296 -24.32 -26.87 10.30
CA LEU A 296 -24.57 -25.44 10.51
C LEU A 296 -24.33 -25.03 11.96
N LYS A 297 -24.73 -25.86 12.92
CA LYS A 297 -24.48 -25.60 14.34
C LYS A 297 -22.98 -25.55 14.66
N ASN A 298 -22.20 -26.44 14.07
CA ASN A 298 -20.74 -26.43 14.23
C ASN A 298 -20.12 -25.18 13.59
N GLU A 299 -20.53 -24.82 12.37
CA GLU A 299 -20.04 -23.62 11.68
C GLU A 299 -20.37 -22.32 12.46
N ILE A 300 -21.58 -22.20 12.99
CA ILE A 300 -21.99 -21.08 13.84
C ILE A 300 -21.13 -21.04 15.11
N SER A 301 -20.87 -22.18 15.74
CA SER A 301 -19.99 -22.25 16.91
C SER A 301 -18.57 -21.80 16.58
N GLU A 302 -18.02 -22.19 15.42
CA GLU A 302 -16.70 -21.74 14.99
C GLU A 302 -16.63 -20.23 14.71
N TYR A 303 -17.66 -19.69 14.06
CA TYR A 303 -17.74 -18.24 13.81
C TYR A 303 -17.91 -17.45 15.10
N ASN A 304 -18.72 -17.91 16.05
CA ASN A 304 -18.84 -17.29 17.37
C ASN A 304 -17.50 -17.30 18.11
N ASN A 305 -16.74 -18.40 18.07
CA ASN A 305 -15.40 -18.46 18.67
C ASN A 305 -14.43 -17.46 18.01
N LYS A 306 -14.45 -17.33 16.68
CA LYS A 306 -13.63 -16.35 15.95
C LYS A 306 -14.04 -14.91 16.29
N LEU A 307 -15.33 -14.65 16.34
CA LEU A 307 -15.89 -13.34 16.66
C LEU A 307 -15.54 -12.95 18.09
N GLN A 308 -15.66 -13.86 19.05
CA GLN A 308 -15.28 -13.63 20.44
C GLN A 308 -13.79 -13.24 20.54
N ARG A 309 -12.89 -13.93 19.84
CA ARG A 309 -11.46 -13.57 19.82
C ARG A 309 -11.21 -12.17 19.27
N ILE A 310 -11.89 -11.81 18.18
CA ILE A 310 -11.77 -10.46 17.59
C ILE A 310 -12.35 -9.41 18.54
N GLU A 311 -13.47 -9.70 19.19
CA GLU A 311 -14.08 -8.81 20.18
C GLU A 311 -13.20 -8.66 21.42
N GLU A 312 -12.55 -9.71 21.89
CA GLU A 312 -11.53 -9.65 22.95
C GLU A 312 -10.33 -8.78 22.53
N GLU A 313 -9.85 -8.93 21.29
CA GLU A 313 -8.78 -8.08 20.73
C GLU A 313 -9.19 -6.59 20.64
N ILE A 314 -10.48 -6.30 20.40
CA ILE A 314 -11.02 -4.94 20.34
C ILE A 314 -11.33 -4.40 21.75
N SER A 315 -11.75 -5.27 22.66
CA SER A 315 -12.32 -4.92 23.97
C SER A 315 -11.27 -4.81 25.08
N ASP A 316 -9.98 -5.03 24.82
CA ASP A 316 -8.89 -4.82 25.78
C ASP A 316 -9.07 -3.44 26.47
N GLU A 317 -9.60 -3.45 27.70
CA GLU A 317 -10.16 -2.24 28.33
C GLU A 317 -9.11 -1.17 28.63
N LYS A 318 -7.86 -1.62 28.78
CA LYS A 318 -6.66 -0.81 28.87
C LYS A 318 -5.58 -1.51 28.04
N PRO A 319 -5.28 -1.04 26.81
CA PRO A 319 -4.13 -1.57 26.10
C PRO A 319 -2.89 -1.37 26.98
N SER A 320 -2.03 -2.38 27.04
CA SER A 320 -0.69 -2.19 27.61
C SER A 320 0.01 -1.08 26.84
N ILE A 321 0.98 -0.41 27.49
CA ILE A 321 1.68 0.71 26.87
C ILE A 321 2.33 0.32 25.52
N GLU A 322 2.73 -0.95 25.39
CA GLU A 322 3.31 -1.53 24.17
C GLU A 322 2.30 -1.78 23.05
N LYS A 323 1.02 -1.93 23.40
CA LYS A 323 -0.09 -2.11 22.44
C LYS A 323 -0.71 -0.78 21.99
N CYS A 324 -0.30 0.34 22.58
CA CYS A 324 -0.82 1.66 22.21
C CYS A 324 -0.36 2.03 20.80
N PRO A 325 -1.25 2.45 19.88
CA PRO A 325 -0.87 2.78 18.52
C PRO A 325 0.26 3.81 18.42
N ILE A 326 0.25 4.87 19.22
CA ILE A 326 1.40 5.79 19.36
C ILE A 326 2.06 5.52 20.70
N LEU A 327 3.37 5.30 20.70
CA LEU A 327 4.22 5.19 21.88
C LEU A 327 5.37 6.18 21.78
N ILE A 328 5.50 7.07 22.77
CA ILE A 328 6.59 8.05 22.84
C ILE A 328 7.29 7.92 24.20
N HIS A 329 8.62 7.72 24.21
CA HIS A 329 9.36 7.58 25.47
C HIS A 329 9.66 8.92 26.15
N ASN A 330 9.96 9.96 25.38
CA ASN A 330 10.23 11.30 25.89
C ASN A 330 9.51 12.35 25.04
N ILE A 331 8.58 13.06 25.67
CA ILE A 331 7.70 14.02 25.02
C ILE A 331 8.20 15.42 25.39
N LYS A 332 8.55 16.22 24.39
CA LYS A 332 8.81 17.66 24.55
C LYS A 332 7.63 18.48 24.00
N PRO A 333 7.57 19.80 24.24
CA PRO A 333 6.46 20.63 23.77
C PRO A 333 6.31 20.63 22.24
N SER A 334 5.12 21.03 21.79
CA SER A 334 4.77 21.21 20.38
C SER A 334 4.66 19.89 19.61
N ILE A 335 3.87 18.95 20.13
CA ILE A 335 3.52 17.71 19.44
C ILE A 335 2.00 17.67 19.23
N GLU A 336 1.56 17.24 18.06
CA GLU A 336 0.17 17.00 17.73
C GLU A 336 -0.03 15.53 17.36
N LEU A 337 -0.94 14.86 18.05
CA LEU A 337 -1.36 13.49 17.77
C LEU A 337 -2.66 13.52 16.99
N LEU A 338 -2.71 12.78 15.89
CA LEU A 338 -3.88 12.65 15.02
C LEU A 338 -4.31 11.19 14.93
N PHE A 339 -5.56 10.90 15.29
CA PHE A 339 -6.18 9.60 15.13
C PHE A 339 -7.40 9.75 14.20
N GLY A 340 -7.17 9.60 12.90
CA GLY A 340 -8.20 9.88 11.90
C GLY A 340 -8.67 11.35 11.96
N SER A 341 -9.88 11.58 12.49
CA SER A 341 -10.48 12.91 12.62
C SER A 341 -10.28 13.56 14.00
N VAL A 342 -9.73 12.84 14.97
CA VAL A 342 -9.53 13.34 16.34
C VAL A 342 -8.08 13.79 16.52
N SER A 343 -7.89 15.02 17.01
CA SER A 343 -6.58 15.58 17.32
C SER A 343 -6.38 15.82 18.82
N LEU A 344 -5.13 15.68 19.28
CA LEU A 344 -4.70 16.01 20.63
C LEU A 344 -3.34 16.73 20.57
N THR A 345 -3.25 17.93 21.14
CA THR A 345 -1.99 18.68 21.23
C THR A 345 -1.34 18.49 22.59
N LEU A 346 -0.01 18.29 22.58
CA LEU A 346 0.82 18.07 23.75
C LEU A 346 1.83 19.22 23.86
N ASN A 347 1.65 20.05 24.89
CA ASN A 347 2.50 21.21 25.16
C ASN A 347 3.33 21.06 26.46
N SER A 348 3.21 19.92 27.13
CA SER A 348 3.92 19.63 28.38
C SER A 348 4.94 18.53 28.18
N ARG A 349 6.02 18.57 28.96
CA ARG A 349 6.99 17.49 28.99
C ARG A 349 6.40 16.28 29.72
N GLN A 350 6.53 15.10 29.11
CA GLN A 350 6.04 13.85 29.69
C GLN A 350 7.08 12.74 29.46
N GLY A 351 7.12 11.78 30.38
CA GLY A 351 7.91 10.57 30.22
C GLY A 351 7.24 9.57 29.27
N MET A 352 7.54 8.30 29.44
CA MET A 352 7.06 7.26 28.55
C MET A 352 5.53 7.13 28.62
N THR A 353 4.88 7.47 27.51
CA THR A 353 3.42 7.51 27.41
C THR A 353 2.97 6.87 26.10
N GLY A 354 2.01 5.95 26.19
CA GLY A 354 1.29 5.39 25.07
C GLY A 354 -0.06 6.09 24.88
N TYR A 355 -0.47 6.32 23.64
CA TYR A 355 -1.74 6.95 23.29
C TYR A 355 -2.59 6.03 22.43
N TYR A 356 -3.89 6.00 22.71
CA TYR A 356 -4.87 5.20 21.98
C TYR A 356 -6.20 5.94 21.85
N LEU A 357 -6.97 5.61 20.82
CA LEU A 357 -8.30 6.15 20.59
C LEU A 357 -9.37 5.21 21.15
N ARG A 358 -10.31 5.75 21.95
CA ARG A 358 -11.51 5.03 22.40
C ARG A 358 -12.69 6.00 22.46
N ASN A 359 -13.86 5.60 21.96
CA ASN A 359 -15.08 6.44 21.99
C ASN A 359 -14.86 7.88 21.47
N ASN A 360 -14.11 8.03 20.37
CA ASN A 360 -13.71 9.32 19.79
C ASN A 360 -12.94 10.26 20.74
N ARG A 361 -12.29 9.71 21.76
CA ARG A 361 -11.41 10.44 22.67
C ARG A 361 -10.04 9.75 22.71
N VAL A 362 -8.99 10.56 22.75
CA VAL A 362 -7.63 10.07 22.91
C VAL A 362 -7.36 9.89 24.39
N PHE A 363 -6.90 8.70 24.76
CA PHE A 363 -6.48 8.35 26.11
C PHE A 363 -4.97 8.14 26.15
N ALA A 364 -4.38 8.37 27.32
CA ALA A 364 -2.97 8.20 27.58
C ALA A 364 -2.75 7.12 28.65
N VAL A 365 -1.76 6.25 28.43
CA VAL A 365 -1.25 5.27 29.39
C VAL A 365 0.20 5.63 29.67
N ALA A 366 0.47 6.19 30.84
CA ALA A 366 1.83 6.42 31.31
C ALA A 366 2.35 5.18 32.05
N ARG A 367 3.67 4.97 32.02
CA ARG A 367 4.34 3.97 32.87
C ARG A 367 4.73 4.53 34.22
#